data_AF-A0A2S7QW16-F1
#
_entry.id   AF-A0A2S7QW16-F1
#
_cell.length_a   1.000
_cell.length_b   1.000
_cell.length_c   1.000
_cell.angle_alpha   90.00
_cell.angle_beta   90.00
_cell.angle_gamma   90.00
#
_symmetry.space_group_name_H-M   'P 1'
#
loop_
_entity.id
_entity.type
_entity.pdbx_description
1 polymer ?
#
loop_
_entity_poly.entity_id
_entity_poly.type
_entity_poly.pdbx_seq_one_letter_code
_entity_poly.pdbx_strand_id
1 'polypeptide(L)'
;MSRMIIAIAMKFTIPPHSDSSWIKFLRTLLPPAESRVISTHGDFRAANILVEVDESGRYFIRRIIDWETGGIYPEYLESSTVLYLNAEFETDWWRYIPVCIVPVTNLGRWLVGRLWDQYVNSS
;
A
#
# COMPACT_ATOMS: atom_id res chain seq x y z
N MET A 1 6.96 14.44 -22.59
CA MET A 1 6.82 13.11 -21.96
C MET A 1 7.43 13.15 -20.56
N SER A 2 6.82 13.83 -19.58
CA SER A 2 7.38 13.92 -18.21
C SER A 2 6.46 14.55 -17.14
N ARG A 3 5.13 14.36 -17.21
CA ARG A 3 4.22 14.94 -16.20
C ARG A 3 3.19 13.98 -15.60
N MET A 4 3.13 12.74 -16.08
CA MET A 4 2.06 11.82 -15.68
C MET A 4 2.50 10.75 -14.66
N ILE A 5 3.82 10.55 -14.47
CA ILE A 5 4.35 9.56 -13.52
C ILE A 5 4.28 10.05 -12.06
N ILE A 6 4.26 11.36 -11.82
CA ILE A 6 4.28 11.94 -10.46
C ILE A 6 2.91 11.87 -9.77
N ALA A 7 1.81 11.75 -10.51
CA ALA A 7 0.47 11.77 -9.94
C ALA A 7 0.09 10.49 -9.18
N ILE A 8 0.68 9.33 -9.53
CA ILE A 8 0.39 8.06 -8.84
C ILE A 8 1.15 7.97 -7.52
N ALA A 9 2.38 8.50 -7.46
CA ALA A 9 3.13 8.63 -6.21
C ALA A 9 2.44 9.55 -5.18
N MET A 10 1.67 10.54 -5.65
CA MET A 10 1.00 11.54 -4.80
C MET A 10 -0.15 11.00 -3.94
N LYS A 11 -0.68 9.79 -4.21
CA LYS A 11 -1.67 9.18 -3.28
C LYS A 11 -1.05 8.65 -2.00
N PHE A 12 0.26 8.35 -1.98
CA PHE A 12 0.93 7.71 -0.85
C PHE A 12 2.19 8.41 -0.34
N THR A 13 2.66 9.44 -1.06
CA THR A 13 3.59 10.41 -0.50
C THR A 13 2.82 11.63 -0.04
N ILE A 14 2.92 11.90 1.27
CA ILE A 14 2.48 13.15 1.92
C ILE A 14 2.79 14.31 0.96
N PRO A 15 1.78 15.06 0.48
CA PRO A 15 2.03 16.22 -0.37
C PRO A 15 3.05 17.11 0.36
N PRO A 16 4.19 17.42 -0.26
CA PRO A 16 5.27 18.15 0.40
C PRO A 16 4.83 19.54 0.89
N HIS A 17 3.66 20.02 0.46
CA HIS A 17 3.14 21.37 0.70
C HIS A 17 1.81 21.42 1.48
N SER A 18 1.45 20.37 2.23
CA SER A 18 0.29 20.49 3.13
C SER A 18 0.64 21.38 4.33
N ASP A 19 -0.04 22.53 4.43
CA ASP A 19 0.15 23.48 5.54
C ASP A 19 -0.53 23.05 6.84
N SER A 20 -1.30 21.96 6.81
CA SER A 20 -2.02 21.45 7.98
C SER A 20 -1.07 21.07 9.11
N SER A 21 -1.32 21.63 10.30
CA SER A 21 -0.59 21.31 11.53
C SER A 21 -0.68 19.83 11.89
N TRP A 22 -1.81 19.19 11.57
CA TRP A 22 -2.00 17.75 11.79
C TRP A 22 -1.06 16.91 10.92
N ILE A 23 -0.95 17.27 9.65
CA ILE A 23 -0.01 16.64 8.71
C ILE A 23 1.44 16.84 9.16
N LYS A 24 1.80 18.05 9.60
CA LYS A 24 3.15 18.34 10.11
C LYS A 24 3.47 17.48 11.33
N PHE A 25 2.51 17.28 12.24
CA PHE A 25 2.63 16.36 13.37
C PHE A 25 2.80 14.90 12.93
N LEU A 26 1.94 14.38 12.03
CA LEU A 26 2.06 13.00 11.56
C LEU A 26 3.43 12.68 10.96
N ARG A 27 4.07 13.64 10.27
CA ARG A 27 5.42 13.48 9.72
C ARG A 27 6.48 13.26 10.80
N THR A 28 6.31 13.81 12.00
CA THR A 28 7.29 13.61 13.11
C THR A 28 7.23 12.21 13.69
N LEU A 29 6.15 11.46 13.43
CA LEU A 29 5.96 10.09 13.90
C LEU A 29 6.55 9.04 12.94
N LEU A 30 7.01 9.45 11.74
CA LEU A 30 7.54 8.51 10.76
C LEU A 30 8.95 8.03 11.16
N PRO A 31 9.22 6.71 11.04
CA PRO A 31 10.58 6.21 11.21
C PRO A 31 11.50 6.72 10.09
N PRO A 32 12.84 6.62 10.26
CA PRO A 32 13.80 6.93 9.20
C PRO A 32 13.45 6.27 7.85
N ALA A 33 13.80 6.95 6.75
CA ALA A 33 13.40 6.59 5.39
C ALA A 33 14.33 5.60 4.68
N GLU A 34 15.25 4.98 5.41
CA GLU A 34 16.13 3.96 4.84
C GLU A 34 15.29 2.78 4.36
N SER A 35 15.30 2.59 3.05
CA SER A 35 14.51 1.57 2.39
C SER A 35 15.10 1.25 1.04
N ARG A 36 14.98 -0.01 0.64
CA ARG A 36 15.31 -0.40 -0.73
C ARG A 36 14.22 0.08 -1.67
N VAL A 37 14.63 0.45 -2.86
CA VAL A 37 13.72 0.81 -3.95
C VAL A 37 13.47 -0.45 -4.78
N ILE A 38 12.22 -0.91 -4.83
CA ILE A 38 11.81 -2.15 -5.49
C ILE A 38 10.59 -1.92 -6.37
N SER A 39 10.24 -2.91 -7.18
CA SER A 39 8.94 -2.94 -7.86
C SER A 39 7.84 -3.23 -6.84
N THR A 40 6.91 -2.31 -6.67
CA THR A 40 5.71 -2.47 -5.84
C THR A 40 4.48 -2.52 -6.74
N HIS A 41 3.45 -3.24 -6.32
CA HIS A 41 2.18 -3.38 -7.01
C HIS A 41 1.28 -2.15 -6.84
N GLY A 42 1.24 -1.56 -5.64
CA GLY A 42 0.45 -0.35 -5.36
C GLY A 42 -1.04 -0.60 -5.12
N ASP A 43 -1.61 -1.69 -5.66
CA ASP A 43 -2.98 -2.18 -5.37
C ASP A 43 -3.02 -3.70 -5.10
N PHE A 44 -2.25 -4.18 -4.11
CA PHE A 44 -2.21 -5.62 -3.82
C PHE A 44 -3.45 -6.07 -3.00
N ARG A 45 -4.44 -6.62 -3.71
CA ARG A 45 -5.69 -7.16 -3.14
C ARG A 45 -6.11 -8.46 -3.82
N ALA A 46 -6.97 -9.23 -3.16
CA ALA A 46 -7.45 -10.52 -3.66
C ALA A 46 -7.99 -10.45 -5.10
N ALA A 47 -8.70 -9.37 -5.45
CA ALA A 47 -9.27 -9.16 -6.79
C ALA A 47 -8.21 -9.07 -7.91
N ASN A 48 -6.96 -8.74 -7.57
CA ASN A 48 -5.85 -8.57 -8.51
C ASN A 48 -4.95 -9.82 -8.57
N ILE A 49 -5.37 -10.93 -7.95
CA ILE A 49 -4.66 -12.21 -7.94
C ILE A 49 -5.47 -13.25 -8.71
N LEU A 50 -4.94 -13.68 -9.85
CA LEU A 50 -5.52 -14.77 -10.62
C LEU A 50 -5.09 -16.10 -10.01
N VAL A 51 -6.08 -16.90 -9.62
CA VAL A 51 -5.89 -18.25 -9.10
C VAL A 51 -6.34 -19.30 -10.12
N GLU A 52 -5.67 -20.44 -10.11
CA GLU A 52 -6.09 -21.64 -10.82
C GLU A 52 -6.29 -22.78 -9.81
N VAL A 53 -7.08 -23.77 -10.20
CA VAL A 53 -7.35 -24.96 -9.40
C VAL A 53 -6.78 -26.15 -10.14
N ASP A 54 -5.94 -26.94 -9.46
CA ASP A 54 -5.41 -28.17 -10.03
C ASP A 54 -6.45 -29.31 -10.02
N GLU A 55 -6.12 -30.44 -10.64
CA GLU A 55 -6.99 -31.63 -10.67
C GLU A 55 -7.33 -32.19 -9.27
N SER A 56 -6.52 -31.85 -8.26
CA SER A 56 -6.74 -32.24 -6.86
C SER A 56 -7.60 -31.25 -6.07
N GLY A 57 -8.06 -30.16 -6.71
CA GLY A 57 -8.86 -29.12 -6.06
C GLY A 57 -8.04 -28.08 -5.28
N ARG A 58 -6.71 -28.04 -5.44
CA ARG A 58 -5.86 -27.07 -4.75
C ARG A 58 -5.72 -25.80 -5.56
N TYR A 59 -5.84 -24.66 -4.87
CA TYR A 59 -5.64 -23.34 -5.45
C TYR A 59 -4.15 -23.00 -5.54
N PHE A 60 -3.72 -22.44 -6.66
CA PHE A 60 -2.41 -21.85 -6.81
C PHE A 60 -2.48 -20.49 -7.51
N ILE A 61 -1.58 -19.59 -7.15
CA ILE A 61 -1.49 -18.27 -7.76
C ILE A 61 -0.91 -18.45 -9.17
N ARG A 62 -1.68 -18.08 -10.18
CA ARG A 62 -1.25 -18.05 -11.58
C ARG A 62 -0.50 -16.77 -11.89
N ARG A 63 -1.09 -15.62 -11.54
CA ARG A 63 -0.59 -14.28 -11.90
C ARG A 63 -1.10 -13.19 -10.96
N ILE A 64 -0.32 -12.12 -10.87
CA ILE A 64 -0.74 -10.83 -10.31
C ILE A 64 -1.00 -9.88 -11.49
N ILE A 65 -2.16 -9.24 -11.49
CA ILE A 65 -2.65 -8.36 -12.57
C ILE A 65 -2.94 -6.95 -12.05
N ASP A 66 -3.29 -6.03 -12.95
CA ASP A 66 -3.68 -4.66 -12.61
C ASP A 66 -2.54 -3.82 -11.98
N TRP A 67 -1.42 -3.75 -12.72
CA TRP A 67 -0.22 -3.01 -12.35
C TRP A 67 -0.31 -1.49 -12.62
N GLU A 68 -1.49 -0.93 -12.86
CA GLU A 68 -1.65 0.47 -13.26
C GLU A 68 -1.20 1.46 -12.17
N THR A 69 -1.28 1.04 -10.90
CA THR A 69 -0.80 1.79 -9.73
C THR A 69 0.61 1.37 -9.30
N GLY A 70 1.18 0.36 -9.95
CA GLY A 70 2.48 -0.20 -9.66
C GLY A 70 3.62 0.70 -10.13
N GLY A 71 4.81 0.43 -9.62
CA GLY A 71 6.00 1.17 -10.02
C GLY A 71 7.21 0.87 -9.16
N ILE A 72 8.23 1.71 -9.31
CA ILE A 72 9.49 1.60 -8.57
C ILE A 72 9.41 2.54 -7.37
N TYR A 73 9.26 1.96 -6.18
CA TYR A 73 9.01 2.68 -4.94
C TYR A 73 9.77 2.07 -3.76
N PRO A 74 9.88 2.79 -2.62
CA PRO A 74 10.35 2.20 -1.38
C PRO A 74 9.61 0.92 -1.00
N GLU A 75 10.33 -0.11 -0.55
CA GLU A 75 9.77 -1.42 -0.22
C GLU A 75 8.68 -1.36 0.85
N TYR A 76 8.76 -0.39 1.77
CA TYR A 76 7.76 -0.19 2.80
C TYR A 76 6.40 0.20 2.24
N LEU A 77 6.33 0.75 1.02
CA LEU A 77 5.10 1.29 0.45
C LEU A 77 4.02 0.21 0.40
N GLU A 78 4.35 -0.97 -0.12
CA GLU A 78 3.39 -2.08 -0.26
C GLU A 78 2.81 -2.49 1.10
N SER A 79 3.68 -2.71 2.09
CA SER A 79 3.24 -3.05 3.45
C SER A 79 2.48 -1.94 4.16
N SER A 80 2.75 -0.69 3.76
CA SER A 80 2.05 0.47 4.30
C SER A 80 0.69 0.64 3.67
N THR A 81 0.39 0.09 2.48
CA THR A 81 -0.86 0.35 1.74
C THR A 81 -1.74 -0.89 1.52
N VAL A 82 -1.24 -2.10 1.72
CA VAL A 82 -1.95 -3.37 1.43
C VAL A 82 -3.34 -3.50 2.11
N LEU A 83 -3.55 -2.83 3.24
CA LEU A 83 -4.85 -2.78 3.95
C LEU A 83 -5.63 -1.47 3.75
N TYR A 84 -5.15 -0.56 2.92
CA TYR A 84 -5.78 0.74 2.67
C TYR A 84 -6.91 0.60 1.66
N LEU A 85 -6.73 -0.28 0.68
CA LEU A 85 -7.62 -0.52 -0.44
C LEU A 85 -8.71 -1.56 -0.11
N ASN A 86 -8.60 -2.18 1.06
CA ASN A 86 -9.61 -3.07 1.64
C ASN A 86 -10.30 -2.32 2.78
N ALA A 87 -11.00 -1.22 2.45
CA ALA A 87 -11.84 -0.48 3.38
C ALA A 87 -12.86 -1.38 4.12
N GLU A 88 -13.08 -2.58 3.58
CA GLU A 88 -13.86 -3.65 4.18
C GLU A 88 -12.92 -4.68 4.81
N PHE A 89 -12.63 -4.50 6.11
CA PHE A 89 -12.31 -5.63 7.00
C PHE A 89 -13.45 -6.67 7.08
N GLU A 90 -14.50 -6.53 6.26
CA GLU A 90 -15.58 -7.50 6.09
C GLU A 90 -15.09 -8.81 5.45
N THR A 91 -13.87 -8.84 4.92
CA THR A 91 -13.22 -10.05 4.40
C THR A 91 -12.09 -10.54 5.30
N ASP A 92 -11.79 -11.84 5.22
CA ASP A 92 -10.65 -12.46 5.89
C ASP A 92 -9.32 -12.28 5.14
N TRP A 93 -9.29 -11.43 4.11
CA TRP A 93 -8.11 -11.16 3.26
C TRP A 93 -6.85 -10.85 4.07
N TRP A 94 -6.99 -10.11 5.17
CA TRP A 94 -5.89 -9.76 6.06
C TRP A 94 -5.10 -10.97 6.58
N ARG A 95 -5.70 -12.17 6.61
CA ARG A 95 -5.05 -13.42 7.02
C ARG A 95 -4.12 -14.01 5.96
N TYR A 96 -4.29 -13.62 4.70
CA TYR A 96 -3.56 -14.20 3.56
C TYR A 96 -2.51 -13.25 2.98
N ILE A 97 -2.23 -12.13 3.65
CA ILE A 97 -1.19 -11.19 3.22
C ILE A 97 0.18 -11.86 3.31
N PRO A 98 0.98 -11.85 2.23
CA PRO A 98 2.33 -12.39 2.25
C PRO A 98 3.23 -11.73 3.30
N VAL A 99 4.10 -12.51 3.94
CA VAL A 99 5.03 -12.04 4.98
C VAL A 99 5.93 -10.90 4.50
N CYS A 100 6.26 -10.85 3.21
CA CYS A 100 7.09 -9.77 2.65
C CYS A 100 6.41 -8.40 2.61
N ILE A 101 5.08 -8.34 2.75
CA ILE A 101 4.31 -7.10 2.68
C ILE A 101 3.31 -6.97 3.84
N VAL A 102 3.46 -7.76 4.90
CA VAL A 102 2.57 -7.67 6.07
C VAL A 102 2.83 -6.34 6.82
N PRO A 103 1.78 -5.61 7.27
CA PRO A 103 1.93 -4.30 7.89
C PRO A 103 2.89 -4.23 9.08
N VAL A 104 3.03 -5.32 9.85
CA VAL A 104 3.92 -5.35 11.02
C VAL A 104 5.39 -5.11 10.64
N THR A 105 5.79 -5.38 9.39
CA THR A 105 7.14 -5.07 8.89
C THR A 105 7.43 -3.57 8.84
N ASN A 106 6.40 -2.73 8.76
CA ASN A 106 6.50 -1.26 8.69
C ASN A 106 5.40 -0.58 9.52
N LEU A 107 5.16 -1.08 10.73
CA LEU A 107 4.01 -0.72 11.57
C LEU A 107 3.84 0.80 11.76
N GLY A 108 4.94 1.52 12.04
CA GLY A 108 4.88 2.97 12.23
C GLY A 108 4.39 3.71 10.99
N ARG A 109 4.88 3.32 9.80
CA ARG A 109 4.44 3.92 8.53
C ARG A 109 3.00 3.55 8.21
N TRP A 110 2.62 2.30 8.44
CA TRP A 110 1.26 1.84 8.27
C TRP A 110 0.28 2.60 9.17
N LEU A 111 0.55 2.75 10.47
CA LEU A 111 -0.31 3.49 11.40
C LEU A 111 -0.43 4.97 11.03
N VAL A 112 0.70 5.63 10.74
CA VAL A 112 0.72 7.05 10.39
C VAL A 112 -0.07 7.32 9.11
N GLY A 113 0.07 6.48 8.08
CA GLY A 113 -0.73 6.64 6.86
C GLY A 113 -2.22 6.34 7.09
N ARG A 114 -2.61 5.49 8.05
CA ARG A 114 -4.03 5.29 8.38
C ARG A 114 -4.65 6.54 9.01
N LEU A 115 -3.93 7.19 9.93
CA LEU A 115 -4.35 8.45 10.53
C LEU A 115 -4.43 9.59 9.50
N TRP A 116 -3.53 9.55 8.53
CA TRP A 116 -3.54 10.47 7.39
C TRP A 116 -4.77 10.28 6.52
N ASP A 117 -5.03 9.06 6.06
CA ASP A 117 -6.15 8.75 5.18
C ASP A 117 -7.49 9.06 5.82
N GLN A 118 -7.62 8.81 7.12
CA GLN A 118 -8.78 9.23 7.88
C GLN A 118 -8.97 10.75 7.79
N TYR A 119 -7.92 11.54 8.01
CA TYR A 119 -8.01 12.99 7.92
C TYR A 119 -8.38 13.49 6.50
N VAL A 120 -7.76 12.94 5.46
CA VAL A 120 -8.02 13.35 4.07
C VAL A 120 -9.42 12.94 3.60
N ASN A 121 -9.90 11.75 3.96
CA ASN A 121 -11.18 11.23 3.49
C ASN A 121 -12.37 11.58 4.41
N SER A 122 -12.13 12.17 5.59
CA SER A 122 -13.19 12.69 6.47
C SER A 122 -13.49 14.17 6.26
N SER A 123 -12.79 14.83 5.33
CA SER A 123 -12.93 16.24 4.96
C SER A 123 -13.69 16.36 3.64
#